data_AF-A0A9P7RK02-F1
#
_entry.id   AF-A0A9P7RK02-F1
#
_cell.length_a   1.000
_cell.length_b   1.000
_cell.length_c   1.000
_cell.angle_alpha   90.00
_cell.angle_beta   90.00
_cell.angle_gamma   90.00
#
_symmetry.space_group_name_H-M   'P 1'
#
loop_
_entity.id
_entity.type
_entity.pdbx_description
1 polymer ?
#
loop_
_entity_poly.entity_id
_entity_poly.type
_entity_poly.pdbx_seq_one_letter_code
_entity_poly.pdbx_strand_id
1 'polypeptide(L)'
;MMKNGFTKIEATPEAEQNWRGMVMGIYDKLLMKNARGWWNGANIPGKAVEVLSFPGAYRRTSTNVPRSWRTGMKEFNLRHSHHSVSTTSLTIHSTVFGYTTYRRT
;
A
#
# COMPACT_ATOMS: atom_id res chain seq x y z
N MET A 1 -10.35 -1.57 -0.14
CA MET A 1 -9.70 -2.28 0.98
C MET A 1 -10.60 -3.37 1.54
N MET A 2 -11.66 -3.03 2.30
CA MET A 2 -12.50 -4.01 2.99
C MET A 2 -13.17 -5.03 2.07
N LYS A 3 -13.81 -4.60 0.97
CA LYS A 3 -14.46 -5.49 -0.02
C LYS A 3 -13.52 -6.54 -0.62
N ASN A 4 -12.22 -6.23 -0.69
CA ASN A 4 -11.21 -7.10 -1.31
C ASN A 4 -10.40 -7.86 -0.25
N GLY A 5 -10.75 -7.78 1.04
CA GLY A 5 -10.07 -8.49 2.12
C GLY A 5 -8.64 -8.02 2.39
N PHE A 6 -8.26 -6.80 1.96
CA PHE A 6 -6.95 -6.23 2.26
C PHE A 6 -6.98 -5.53 3.62
N THR A 7 -5.94 -5.75 4.43
CA THR A 7 -5.80 -5.16 5.77
C THR A 7 -4.70 -4.11 5.83
N LYS A 8 -3.77 -4.11 4.87
CA LYS A 8 -2.68 -3.14 4.81
C LYS A 8 -2.43 -2.67 3.38
N ILE A 9 -2.13 -1.38 3.25
CA ILE A 9 -1.72 -0.73 2.01
C ILE A 9 -0.55 0.21 2.32
N GLU A 10 0.55 0.08 1.59
CA GLU A 10 1.72 0.97 1.69
C GLU A 10 2.21 1.31 0.28
N ALA A 11 2.67 2.53 0.05
CA ALA A 11 3.34 2.86 -1.20
C ALA A 11 4.63 2.05 -1.33
N THR A 12 5.03 1.71 -2.56
CA THR A 12 6.38 1.18 -2.77
C THR A 12 7.41 2.30 -2.60
N PRO A 13 8.65 1.99 -2.15
CA PRO A 13 9.71 3.00 -2.06
C PRO A 13 9.98 3.72 -3.40
N GLU A 14 9.89 2.98 -4.51
CA GLU A 14 10.04 3.53 -5.85
C GLU A 14 8.91 4.51 -6.20
N ALA A 15 7.67 4.18 -5.84
CA ALA A 15 6.52 5.06 -6.07
C ALA A 15 6.65 6.37 -5.28
N GLU A 16 7.10 6.29 -4.03
CA GLU A 16 7.37 7.47 -3.20
C GLU A 16 8.47 8.33 -3.80
N GLN A 17 9.58 7.73 -4.22
CA GLN A 17 10.70 8.44 -4.84
C GLN A 17 10.28 9.11 -6.16
N ASN A 18 9.51 8.41 -6.99
CA ASN A 18 8.98 8.94 -8.24
C ASN A 18 8.01 10.10 -8.00
N TRP A 19 7.14 9.98 -6.99
CA TRP A 19 6.25 11.06 -6.58
C TRP A 19 7.05 12.29 -6.14
N ARG A 20 8.01 12.11 -5.23
CA ARG A 20 8.90 13.17 -4.74
C ARG A 20 9.64 13.86 -5.88
N GLY A 21 10.25 13.09 -6.79
CA GLY A 21 10.97 13.63 -7.94
C GLY A 21 10.08 14.47 -8.85
N MET A 22 8.85 14.01 -9.12
CA MET A 22 7.88 14.80 -9.87
C MET A 22 7.51 16.10 -9.15
N VAL A 23 7.25 16.05 -7.84
CA VAL A 23 6.88 17.23 -7.04
C VAL A 23 7.99 18.28 -7.06
N MET A 24 9.23 17.86 -6.80
CA MET A 24 10.39 18.74 -6.83
C MET A 24 10.63 19.30 -8.24
N GLY A 25 10.50 18.48 -9.28
CA GLY A 25 10.63 18.95 -10.67
C GLY A 25 9.55 19.96 -11.11
N ILE A 26 8.37 19.97 -10.47
CA ILE A 26 7.38 21.04 -10.64
C ILE A 26 7.82 22.28 -9.85
N TYR A 27 8.22 22.09 -8.60
CA TYR A 27 8.65 23.19 -7.72
C TYR A 27 9.83 23.98 -8.28
N ASP A 28 10.81 23.30 -8.89
CA ASP A 28 11.99 23.91 -9.49
C ASP A 28 11.66 24.88 -10.64
N LYS A 29 10.45 24.79 -11.20
CA LYS A 29 9.97 25.68 -12.27
C LYS A 29 9.22 26.89 -11.75
N LEU A 30 8.97 26.97 -10.44
CA LEU A 30 8.21 28.05 -9.82
C LEU A 30 9.13 29.08 -9.18
N LEU A 31 8.73 30.35 -9.23
CA LEU A 31 9.43 31.45 -8.55
C LEU A 31 9.50 31.26 -7.03
N MET A 32 8.54 30.53 -6.45
CA MET A 32 8.49 30.23 -5.02
C MET A 32 9.74 29.52 -4.48
N LYS A 33 10.54 28.86 -5.33
CA LYS A 33 11.80 28.23 -4.92
C LYS A 33 12.84 29.22 -4.41
N ASN A 34 12.75 30.47 -4.84
CA ASN A 34 13.69 31.53 -4.45
C ASN A 34 13.30 32.16 -3.09
N ALA A 35 12.09 31.90 -2.60
CA ALA A 35 11.63 32.44 -1.33
C ALA A 35 12.02 31.50 -0.18
N ARG A 36 12.54 32.07 0.91
CA ARG A 36 12.82 31.34 2.15
C ARG A 36 11.59 31.43 3.05
N GLY A 37 10.88 30.33 3.23
CA GLY A 37 9.64 30.30 4.00
C GLY A 37 9.49 29.06 4.87
N TRP A 38 8.37 28.98 5.58
CA TRP A 38 8.03 27.80 6.38
C TRP A 38 7.54 26.64 5.50
N TRP A 39 6.88 26.94 4.37
CA TRP A 39 6.30 25.96 3.44
C TRP A 39 7.33 25.16 2.65
N ASN A 40 8.59 25.59 2.67
CA ASN A 40 9.72 24.83 2.16
C ASN A 40 10.77 24.49 3.23
N GLY A 41 10.48 24.74 4.51
CA GLY A 41 11.39 24.44 5.62
C GLY A 41 12.63 25.32 5.73
N ALA A 42 12.80 26.33 4.87
CA ALA A 42 13.99 27.21 4.84
C ALA A 42 14.10 28.16 6.04
N ASN A 43 13.09 28.19 6.90
CA ASN A 43 13.05 28.95 8.15
C ASN A 43 13.77 28.24 9.32
N ILE A 44 14.10 26.96 9.21
CA ILE A 44 14.78 26.19 10.27
C ILE A 44 16.23 25.90 9.85
N PRO A 45 17.23 26.39 10.60
CA PRO A 45 18.64 26.09 10.33
C PRO A 45 18.91 24.58 10.32
N GLY A 46 19.62 24.11 9.31
CA GLY A 46 19.97 22.69 9.15
C GLY A 46 18.86 21.79 8.61
N LYS A 47 17.62 22.29 8.42
CA LYS A 47 16.54 21.52 7.80
C LYS A 47 16.66 21.52 6.28
N ALA A 48 16.36 20.38 5.65
CA ALA A 48 16.29 20.27 4.20
C ALA A 48 15.22 21.23 3.63
N VAL A 49 15.55 21.91 2.53
CA VAL A 49 14.65 22.86 1.85
C VAL A 49 13.89 22.15 0.74
N GLU A 50 12.63 21.81 1.00
CA GLU A 50 11.79 21.03 0.11
C GLU A 50 10.34 21.48 0.22
N VAL A 51 9.63 21.53 -0.92
CA VAL A 51 8.22 21.92 -0.91
C VAL A 51 7.38 20.90 -0.14
N LEU A 52 6.64 21.36 0.86
CA LEU A 52 5.80 20.47 1.69
C LEU A 52 4.45 20.15 1.03
N SER A 53 4.01 21.00 0.12
CA SER A 53 2.73 20.88 -0.59
C SER A 53 2.95 20.41 -2.03
N PHE A 54 1.95 19.79 -2.65
CA PHE A 54 1.96 19.57 -4.10
C PHE A 54 1.81 20.92 -4.82
N PRO A 55 2.83 21.41 -5.56
CA PRO A 55 2.80 22.74 -6.16
C PRO A 55 2.08 22.77 -7.53
N GLY A 56 1.55 21.63 -7.98
CA GLY A 56 0.78 21.57 -9.22
C GLY A 56 -0.63 22.11 -9.06
N ALA A 57 -1.20 22.62 -10.16
CA ALA A 57 -2.58 23.08 -10.19
C ALA A 57 -3.56 21.94 -9.81
N TYR A 58 -4.71 22.31 -9.24
CA TYR A 58 -5.78 21.40 -8.84
C TYR A 58 -6.15 20.35 -9.90
N ARG A 59 -6.17 20.76 -11.18
CA ARG A 59 -6.43 19.87 -12.33
C ARG A 59 -5.49 18.66 -12.40
N ARG A 60 -4.23 18.81 -11.95
CA ARG A 60 -3.24 17.73 -12.00
C ARG A 60 -3.42 16.76 -10.83
N THR A 61 -3.78 17.28 -9.65
CA THR A 61 -4.13 16.47 -8.48
C THR A 61 -5.36 15.61 -8.75
N SER A 62 -6.41 16.19 -9.36
CA SER A 62 -7.65 15.48 -9.70
C SER A 62 -7.48 14.40 -10.77
N THR A 63 -6.37 14.42 -11.55
CA THR A 63 -6.05 13.36 -12.52
C THR A 63 -5.18 12.23 -11.94
N ASN A 64 -4.33 12.52 -10.96
CA ASN A 64 -3.38 11.54 -10.41
C ASN A 64 -4.06 10.47 -9.54
N VAL A 65 -5.04 10.88 -8.73
CA VAL A 65 -5.78 9.96 -7.85
C VAL A 65 -6.59 8.94 -8.67
N PRO A 66 -7.40 9.35 -9.68
CA PRO A 66 -8.10 8.39 -10.54
C PRO A 66 -7.19 7.55 -11.43
N ARG A 67 -5.97 8.03 -11.75
CA ARG A 67 -4.98 7.25 -12.52
C ARG A 67 -4.52 6.03 -11.72
N SER A 68 -4.13 6.25 -10.46
CA SER A 68 -3.68 5.22 -9.52
C SER A 68 -4.71 4.10 -9.35
N TRP A 69 -5.99 4.47 -9.27
CA TRP A 69 -7.09 3.50 -9.25
C TRP A 69 -7.19 2.70 -10.55
N ARG A 70 -7.12 3.36 -11.72
CA ARG A 70 -7.22 2.70 -13.03
C ARG A 70 -6.04 1.78 -13.35
N THR A 71 -4.87 2.04 -12.78
CA THR A 71 -3.70 1.16 -12.93
C THR A 71 -3.73 -0.05 -12.01
N GLY A 72 -4.76 -0.20 -11.18
CA GLY A 72 -4.88 -1.29 -10.22
C GLY A 72 -4.00 -1.10 -8.99
N MET A 73 -3.63 0.15 -8.66
CA MET A 73 -2.81 0.49 -7.49
C MET A 73 -1.45 -0.22 -7.47
N LYS A 74 -0.84 -0.45 -8.64
CA LYS A 74 0.45 -1.17 -8.80
C LYS A 74 1.61 -0.51 -8.04
N GLU A 75 1.49 0.78 -7.79
CA GLU A 75 2.41 1.59 -7.00
C GLU A 75 2.25 1.40 -5.47
N PHE A 76 1.33 0.52 -5.05
CA PHE A 76 1.10 0.17 -3.65
C PHE A 76 1.24 -1.34 -3.40
N ASN A 77 1.86 -1.68 -2.27
CA ASN A 77 1.88 -3.01 -1.71
C ASN A 77 0.57 -3.27 -0.93
N LEU A 78 -0.27 -4.15 -1.45
CA LEU A 78 -1.51 -4.59 -0.81
C LEU A 78 -1.26 -5.92 -0.08
N ARG A 79 -1.63 -6.02 1.20
CA ARG A 79 -1.51 -7.28 1.97
C ARG A 79 -2.84 -7.71 2.55
N HIS A 80 -3.09 -9.02 2.51
CA HIS A 80 -4.15 -9.70 3.25
C HIS A 80 -3.70 -9.96 4.69
N SER A 81 -4.66 -10.21 5.60
CA SER A 81 -4.34 -10.74 6.92
C SER A 81 -3.71 -12.13 6.80
N HIS A 82 -2.59 -12.36 7.49
CA HIS A 82 -2.14 -13.71 7.77
C HIS A 82 -3.14 -14.36 8.72
N HIS A 83 -4.05 -15.18 8.21
CA HIS A 83 -4.60 -16.28 8.99
C HIS A 83 -3.70 -17.48 8.71
N SER A 84 -2.85 -17.82 9.68
CA SER A 84 -2.18 -19.11 9.69
C SER A 84 -3.26 -20.18 9.79
N VAL A 85 -3.62 -20.77 8.65
CA VAL A 85 -4.32 -22.05 8.68
C VAL A 85 -3.29 -23.05 9.17
N SER A 86 -3.31 -23.35 10.46
CA SER A 86 -2.61 -24.53 10.99
C SER A 86 -3.34 -25.74 10.43
N THR A 87 -2.88 -26.25 9.28
CA THR A 87 -3.33 -27.53 8.75
C THR A 87 -2.73 -28.62 9.62
N THR A 88 -3.40 -28.94 10.74
CA THR A 88 -3.16 -30.20 11.43
C THR A 88 -3.57 -31.31 10.48
N SER A 89 -2.59 -31.98 9.86
CA SER A 89 -2.83 -33.16 9.03
C SER A 89 -3.47 -34.24 9.90
N LEU A 90 -4.74 -34.54 9.64
CA LEU A 90 -5.43 -35.71 10.16
C LEU A 90 -4.94 -36.92 9.33
N THR A 91 -3.96 -37.65 9.85
CA THR A 91 -3.59 -38.96 9.31
C THR A 91 -4.69 -39.95 9.70
N ILE A 92 -5.54 -40.31 8.74
CA ILE A 92 -6.52 -41.40 8.91
C ILE A 92 -5.75 -42.72 8.79
N HIS A 93 -5.51 -43.40 9.92
CA HIS A 93 -5.12 -44.80 9.91
C HIS A 93 -6.37 -45.65 9.68
N SER A 94 -6.48 -46.29 8.52
CA SER A 94 -7.48 -47.33 8.26
C SER A 94 -7.04 -48.62 8.94
N THR A 95 -7.59 -48.89 10.14
CA THR A 95 -7.47 -50.22 10.76
C THR A 95 -8.73 -51.01 10.46
N VAL A 96 -8.57 -52.03 9.62
CA VAL A 96 -9.55 -53.10 9.39
C VAL A 96 -9.68 -53.90 10.68
N PHE A 97 -10.86 -53.87 11.32
CA PHE A 97 -11.24 -54.87 12.31
C PHE A 97 -12.69 -55.28 12.07
N GLY A 98 -12.86 -56.47 11.53
CA GLY A 98 -14.16 -57.11 11.43
C GLY A 98 -14.55 -57.76 12.75
N TYR A 99 -15.84 -57.73 13.08
CA TYR A 99 -16.50 -58.74 13.91
C TYR A 99 -17.99 -58.86 13.55
N THR A 100 -18.33 -60.08 13.12
CA THR A 100 -19.51 -60.93 13.39
C THR A 100 -20.91 -60.31 13.56
N THR A 101 -21.83 -60.86 12.75
CA THR A 101 -23.28 -60.73 12.75
C THR A 101 -23.96 -61.03 14.09
N TYR A 102 -24.97 -60.23 14.47
CA TYR A 102 -26.05 -60.69 15.34
C TYR A 102 -27.38 -60.04 14.92
N ARG A 103 -28.32 -60.89 14.48
CA ARG A 103 -29.70 -60.57 14.08
C ARG A 103 -30.58 -60.68 15.33
N ARG A 104 -31.45 -59.70 15.60
CA ARG A 104 -32.60 -59.89 16.50
C ARG A 104 -33.89 -59.61 15.76
N THR A 105 -34.84 -60.47 16.09
CA THR A 105 -36.21 -60.69 15.61
C THR A 105 -37.08 -59.46 15.57
#